data_AF-A0A1C6SGK0-F1
#
_entry.id   AF-A0A1C6SGK0-F1
#
_cell.length_a   1.000
_cell.length_b   1.000
_cell.length_c   1.000
_cell.angle_alpha   90.00
_cell.angle_beta   90.00
_cell.angle_gamma   90.00
#
_symmetry.space_group_name_H-M   'P 1'
#
loop_
_entity.id
_entity.type
_entity.pdbx_description
1 polymer ?
#
loop_
_entity_poly.entity_id
_entity_poly.type
_entity_poly.pdbx_seq_one_letter_code
_entity_poly.pdbx_strand_id
1 'polypeptide(L)'
;MSTNTLILHFTHVDNLPGILAAGRLFPDGAVGQRLATDVGAIDIKARRRSRPVPCLPGGFVSDYVPFYFAGRSPMMYRIACEHRDGVVGRYPDGDRVRRRSAEFLVHREFPLDLLTGYAVRTQERREQVTRVLRTAGIIDAYVGVRGDWYYGYRRGEVR
;
A
#
# COMPACT_ATOMS: atom_id res chain seq x y z
N MET A 1 -9.10 27.61 -4.92
CA MET A 1 -9.60 26.23 -5.15
C MET A 1 -8.79 25.30 -4.26
N SER A 2 -9.42 24.61 -3.32
CA SER A 2 -8.73 23.63 -2.46
C SER A 2 -8.31 22.42 -3.32
N THR A 3 -7.03 22.10 -3.38
CA THR A 3 -6.55 20.87 -4.02
C THR A 3 -6.78 19.71 -3.08
N ASN A 4 -7.67 18.80 -3.47
CA ASN A 4 -7.95 17.60 -2.68
C ASN A 4 -6.68 16.74 -2.60
N THR A 5 -6.17 16.51 -1.39
CA THR A 5 -4.95 15.72 -1.17
C THR A 5 -5.32 14.26 -0.96
N LEU A 6 -4.83 13.37 -1.82
CA LEU A 6 -5.06 11.93 -1.68
C LEU A 6 -4.12 11.32 -0.64
N ILE A 7 -4.67 10.43 0.19
CA ILE A 7 -3.91 9.49 1.01
C ILE A 7 -4.10 8.09 0.44
N LEU A 8 -3.01 7.31 0.39
CA LEU A 8 -2.94 6.09 -0.41
C LEU A 8 -2.56 4.91 0.46
N HIS A 9 -3.33 3.81 0.38
CA HIS A 9 -2.91 2.53 0.93
C HIS A 9 -2.40 1.64 -0.21
N PHE A 10 -1.29 0.94 0.01
CA PHE A 10 -0.72 0.03 -0.97
C PHE A 10 -0.86 -1.41 -0.50
N THR A 11 -1.35 -2.28 -1.38
CA THR A 11 -1.49 -3.71 -1.15
C THR A 11 -1.22 -4.49 -2.43
N HIS A 12 -0.93 -5.78 -2.33
CA HIS A 12 -0.92 -6.68 -3.47
C HIS A 12 -2.35 -6.93 -3.98
N VAL A 13 -2.49 -7.13 -5.29
CA VAL A 13 -3.80 -7.42 -5.90
C VAL A 13 -4.42 -8.72 -5.39
N ASP A 14 -3.60 -9.70 -5.01
CA ASP A 14 -4.08 -10.99 -4.50
C ASP A 14 -4.70 -10.88 -3.10
N ASN A 15 -4.43 -9.80 -2.36
CA ASN A 15 -5.09 -9.53 -1.09
C ASN A 15 -6.47 -8.90 -1.29
N LEU A 16 -6.77 -8.37 -2.48
CA LEU A 16 -8.00 -7.62 -2.74
C LEU A 16 -9.26 -8.45 -2.46
N PRO A 17 -9.39 -9.73 -2.89
CA PRO A 17 -10.58 -10.52 -2.55
C PRO A 17 -10.84 -10.63 -1.04
N GLY A 18 -9.80 -10.85 -0.24
CA GLY A 18 -9.93 -10.93 1.22
C GLY A 18 -10.30 -9.59 1.86
N ILE A 19 -9.72 -8.50 1.36
CA ILE A 19 -10.06 -7.13 1.77
C ILE A 19 -11.53 -6.83 1.47
N LEU A 20 -11.99 -7.13 0.25
CA LEU A 20 -13.37 -6.90 -0.17
C LEU A 20 -14.36 -7.73 0.65
N ALA A 21 -14.06 -9.01 0.89
CA ALA A 21 -14.89 -9.88 1.72
C ALA A 21 -15.02 -9.37 3.17
N ALA A 22 -13.98 -8.75 3.71
CA ALA A 22 -14.01 -8.14 5.04
C ALA A 22 -14.71 -6.78 5.08
N GLY A 23 -14.84 -6.09 3.94
CA GLY A 23 -15.36 -4.72 3.86
C GLY A 23 -14.48 -3.67 4.55
N ARG A 24 -13.26 -4.04 5.00
CA ARG A 24 -12.36 -3.19 5.79
C ARG A 24 -10.90 -3.51 5.47
N LEU A 25 -10.03 -2.50 5.62
CA LEU A 25 -8.58 -2.70 5.73
C LEU A 25 -8.22 -2.91 7.21
N PHE A 26 -7.35 -3.88 7.46
CA PHE A 26 -6.81 -4.15 8.78
C PHE A 26 -5.30 -3.85 8.82
N PRO A 27 -4.76 -3.51 10.00
CA PRO A 27 -3.35 -3.27 10.17
C PRO A 27 -2.57 -4.59 10.13
N ASP A 28 -1.26 -4.52 9.87
CA ASP A 28 -0.39 -5.70 9.78
C ASP A 28 -0.52 -6.64 10.99
N GLY A 29 -0.68 -6.08 12.19
CA GLY A 29 -0.83 -6.86 13.43
C GLY A 29 -2.11 -7.70 13.48
N ALA A 30 -3.17 -7.29 12.78
CA ALA A 30 -4.47 -7.97 12.77
C ALA A 30 -4.66 -8.90 11.56
N VAL A 31 -4.01 -8.61 10.42
CA VAL A 31 -4.11 -9.47 9.23
C VAL A 31 -3.26 -10.74 9.40
N GLY A 32 -2.03 -10.62 9.91
CA GLY A 32 -1.13 -11.75 10.15
C GLY A 32 -1.01 -12.69 8.93
N GLN A 33 -1.23 -13.98 9.14
CA GLN A 33 -1.16 -15.03 8.11
C GLN A 33 -2.31 -15.01 7.08
N ARG A 34 -3.29 -14.11 7.22
CA ARG A 34 -4.43 -14.01 6.29
C ARG A 34 -4.11 -13.24 5.00
N LEU A 35 -2.92 -12.62 4.89
CA LEU A 35 -2.45 -12.02 3.65
C LEU A 35 -2.12 -13.13 2.64
N ALA A 36 -2.71 -13.05 1.44
CA ALA A 36 -2.33 -13.92 0.33
C ALA A 36 -0.92 -13.59 -0.18
N THR A 37 -0.53 -12.30 -0.13
CA THR A 37 0.81 -11.85 -0.50
C THR A 37 1.27 -10.73 0.42
N ASP A 38 2.39 -10.94 1.10
CA ASP A 38 3.04 -9.89 1.88
C ASP A 38 4.02 -9.09 1.00
N VAL A 39 3.78 -7.78 0.87
CA VAL A 39 4.62 -6.83 0.12
C VAL A 39 5.46 -5.94 1.03
N GLY A 40 5.27 -6.05 2.34
CA GLY A 40 5.95 -5.24 3.33
C GLY A 40 7.30 -5.83 3.73
N ALA A 41 8.27 -4.95 3.95
CA ALA A 41 9.58 -5.30 4.43
C ALA A 41 9.54 -5.96 5.83
N ILE A 42 10.07 -7.19 5.95
CA ILE A 42 10.06 -7.98 7.20
C ILE A 42 10.66 -7.19 8.37
N ASP A 43 11.78 -6.52 8.16
CA ASP A 43 12.49 -5.72 9.16
C ASP A 43 11.68 -4.50 9.60
N ILE A 44 10.97 -3.86 8.67
CA ILE A 44 10.07 -2.74 8.99
C ILE A 44 8.88 -3.25 9.79
N LYS A 45 8.24 -4.35 9.38
CA LYS A 45 7.12 -4.93 10.13
C LYS A 45 7.52 -5.34 11.54
N ALA A 46 8.69 -5.95 11.71
CA ALA A 46 9.24 -6.29 13.03
C ALA A 46 9.42 -5.06 13.91
N ARG A 47 9.98 -3.96 13.36
CA ARG A 47 10.10 -2.69 14.08
C ARG A 47 8.75 -2.06 14.43
N ARG A 48 7.75 -2.16 13.55
CA ARG A 48 6.39 -1.64 13.81
C ARG A 48 5.71 -2.36 14.97
N ARG A 49 5.93 -3.66 15.10
CA ARG A 49 5.39 -4.48 16.21
C ARG A 49 5.97 -4.12 17.58
N SER A 50 7.18 -3.57 17.64
CA SER A 50 7.83 -3.20 18.90
C SER A 50 7.90 -1.69 19.15
N ARG A 51 7.42 -0.86 18.21
CA ARG A 51 7.47 0.60 18.34
C ARG A 51 6.18 1.13 18.97
N PRO A 52 6.21 1.63 20.22
CA PRO A 52 5.03 2.14 20.88
C PRO A 52 4.57 3.47 20.26
N VAL A 53 3.26 3.71 20.28
CA VAL A 53 2.66 5.00 19.95
C VAL A 53 2.52 5.81 21.25
N PRO A 54 3.18 6.98 21.38
CA PRO A 54 3.28 7.70 22.65
C PRO A 54 2.01 8.48 23.03
N CYS A 55 1.03 8.54 22.12
CA CYS A 55 -0.24 9.23 22.33
C CYS A 55 -1.41 8.25 22.29
N LEU A 56 -2.52 8.63 22.92
CA LEU A 56 -3.76 7.85 22.87
C LEU A 56 -4.21 7.64 21.41
N PRO A 57 -4.75 6.47 21.05
CA PRO A 57 -5.11 5.35 21.94
C PRO A 57 -3.94 4.47 22.41
N GLY A 58 -2.70 4.74 21.99
CA GLY A 58 -1.52 3.99 22.40
C GLY A 58 -1.32 2.72 21.57
N GLY A 59 -0.78 1.67 22.19
CA GLY A 59 -0.42 0.44 21.49
C GLY A 59 0.86 0.57 20.67
N PHE A 60 0.96 -0.21 19.60
CA PHE A 60 2.13 -0.26 18.73
C PHE A 60 1.79 0.21 17.33
N VAL A 61 2.80 0.64 16.57
CA VAL A 61 2.62 1.08 15.18
C VAL A 61 2.02 -0.03 14.27
N SER A 62 2.14 -1.30 14.67
CA SER A 62 1.49 -2.44 14.00
C SER A 62 -0.03 -2.53 14.18
N ASP A 63 -0.61 -1.72 15.08
CA ASP A 63 -2.06 -1.69 15.36
C ASP A 63 -2.78 -0.66 14.48
N TYR A 64 -2.05 -0.04 13.55
CA TYR A 64 -2.52 1.05 12.70
C TYR A 64 -2.34 0.73 11.22
N VAL A 65 -3.38 0.98 10.43
CA VAL A 65 -3.40 0.86 8.97
C VAL A 65 -2.57 2.02 8.39
N PRO A 66 -1.51 1.73 7.61
CA PRO A 66 -0.66 2.77 7.03
C PRO A 66 -1.24 3.35 5.73
N PHE A 67 -1.19 4.68 5.62
CA PHE A 67 -1.47 5.44 4.41
C PHE A 67 -0.31 6.37 4.06
N TYR A 68 -0.03 6.55 2.78
CA TYR A 68 1.04 7.38 2.23
C TYR A 68 0.47 8.62 1.56
N PHE A 69 1.19 9.74 1.66
CA PHE A 69 0.82 10.99 1.00
C PHE A 69 1.27 11.09 -0.48
N ALA A 70 1.91 10.05 -1.02
CA ALA A 70 2.41 10.06 -2.40
C ALA A 70 2.45 8.66 -3.01
N GLY A 71 2.12 8.56 -4.32
CA GLY A 71 2.13 7.31 -5.07
C GLY A 71 3.52 6.67 -5.19
N ARG A 72 4.54 7.51 -5.40
CA ARG A 72 5.95 7.11 -5.42
C ARG A 72 6.50 7.06 -3.99
N SER A 73 6.13 6.00 -3.26
CA SER A 73 6.55 5.79 -1.88
C SER A 73 7.84 4.96 -1.78
N PRO A 74 8.54 4.99 -0.63
CA PRO A 74 9.72 4.15 -0.38
C PRO A 74 9.42 2.66 -0.46
N MET A 75 8.21 2.25 -0.05
CA MET A 75 7.74 0.89 -0.20
C MET A 75 7.66 0.49 -1.68
N MET A 76 7.06 1.36 -2.51
CA MET A 76 6.97 1.14 -3.96
C MET A 76 8.33 1.16 -4.64
N TYR A 77 9.27 1.95 -4.14
CA TYR A 77 10.66 1.96 -4.64
C TYR A 77 11.35 0.62 -4.38
N ARG A 78 11.21 0.08 -3.16
CA ARG A 78 11.77 -1.23 -2.80
C ARG A 78 11.21 -2.32 -3.70
N ILE A 79 9.89 -2.39 -3.88
CA ILE A 79 9.25 -3.38 -4.77
C ILE A 79 9.80 -3.26 -6.20
N ALA A 80 10.02 -2.04 -6.70
CA ALA A 80 10.58 -1.82 -8.03
C ALA A 80 12.05 -2.27 -8.16
N CYS A 81 12.89 -2.03 -7.14
CA CYS A 81 14.26 -2.51 -7.10
C CYS A 81 14.32 -4.04 -7.02
N GLU A 82 13.54 -4.66 -6.12
CA GLU A 82 13.47 -6.12 -5.98
C GLU A 82 13.07 -6.79 -7.31
N HIS A 83 12.08 -6.24 -8.00
CA HIS A 83 11.65 -6.74 -9.31
C HIS A 83 12.72 -6.58 -10.40
N ARG A 84 13.46 -5.46 -10.41
CA ARG A 84 14.52 -5.21 -11.40
C ARG A 84 15.73 -6.11 -11.17
N ASP A 85 16.22 -6.13 -9.93
CA ASP A 85 17.51 -6.72 -9.60
C ASP A 85 17.37 -8.23 -9.35
N GLY A 86 16.15 -8.73 -9.15
CA GLY A 86 15.87 -10.10 -8.73
C GLY A 86 16.33 -10.37 -7.30
N VAL A 87 16.70 -9.33 -6.54
CA VAL A 87 17.23 -9.44 -5.17
C VAL A 87 16.22 -8.87 -4.17
N VAL A 88 15.63 -9.76 -3.38
CA VAL A 88 14.72 -9.39 -2.29
C VAL A 88 15.46 -8.60 -1.22
N GLY A 89 14.91 -7.47 -0.77
CA GLY A 89 15.42 -6.71 0.35
C GLY A 89 16.63 -5.81 0.10
N ARG A 90 17.05 -5.63 -1.16
CA ARG A 90 18.14 -4.70 -1.48
C ARG A 90 17.63 -3.24 -1.44
N TYR A 91 18.14 -2.46 -0.49
CA TYR A 91 18.19 -1.00 -0.64
C TYR A 91 19.48 -0.65 -1.38
N PRO A 92 19.46 0.21 -2.42
CA PRO A 92 20.68 0.87 -2.85
C PRO A 92 21.20 1.69 -1.67
N ASP A 93 22.42 1.41 -1.22
CA ASP A 93 23.07 2.17 -0.17
C ASP A 93 23.20 3.63 -0.61
N GLY A 94 22.48 4.53 0.05
CA GLY A 94 22.59 5.97 -0.20
C GLY A 94 21.37 6.80 0.16
N ASP A 95 20.15 6.25 0.06
CA ASP A 95 18.96 7.10 0.10
C ASP A 95 18.28 7.16 1.48
N ARG A 96 18.99 7.74 2.47
CA ARG A 96 18.46 8.03 3.82
C ARG A 96 17.21 8.92 3.78
N VAL A 97 17.08 9.77 2.76
CA VAL A 97 15.98 10.74 2.61
C VAL A 97 14.67 10.04 2.22
N ARG A 98 14.74 8.98 1.41
CA ARG A 98 13.58 8.17 1.06
C ARG A 98 13.13 7.23 2.17
N ARG A 99 13.83 7.08 3.30
CA ARG A 99 13.36 6.21 4.41
C ARG A 99 12.22 6.81 5.25
N ARG A 100 11.89 8.10 5.04
CA ARG A 100 10.88 8.83 5.81
C ARG A 100 9.81 9.37 4.87
N SER A 101 8.96 8.49 4.36
CA SER A 101 7.64 8.99 3.97
C SER A 101 6.83 9.17 5.26
N ALA A 102 6.22 10.34 5.41
CA ALA A 102 5.20 10.51 6.43
C ALA A 102 4.07 9.55 6.08
N GLU A 103 3.67 8.74 7.06
CA GLU A 103 2.48 7.93 6.96
C GLU A 103 1.38 8.56 7.79
N PHE A 104 0.17 8.58 7.24
CA PHE A 104 -1.04 8.75 8.01
C PHE A 104 -1.46 7.39 8.55
N LEU A 105 -1.72 7.29 9.85
CA LEU A 105 -1.99 6.03 10.53
C LEU A 105 -3.42 6.01 11.08
N VAL A 106 -4.20 5.00 10.70
CA VAL A 106 -5.57 4.81 11.19
C VAL A 106 -5.62 3.63 12.16
N HIS A 107 -6.11 3.85 13.38
CA HIS A 107 -6.14 2.82 14.42
C HIS A 107 -7.15 1.70 14.12
N ARG A 108 -6.73 0.44 14.29
CA ARG A 108 -7.48 -0.83 14.17
C ARG A 108 -8.00 -1.22 12.79
N GLU A 109 -8.62 -0.32 12.05
CA GLU A 109 -9.21 -0.64 10.75
C GLU A 109 -9.60 0.62 9.96
N PHE A 110 -9.73 0.46 8.65
CA PHE A 110 -10.29 1.49 7.77
C PHE A 110 -11.45 0.91 6.93
N PRO A 111 -12.67 1.45 7.06
CA PRO A 111 -13.83 1.01 6.27
C PRO A 111 -13.66 1.24 4.77
N LEU A 112 -13.99 0.25 3.93
CA LEU A 112 -13.82 0.37 2.47
C LEU A 112 -14.86 1.26 1.79
N ASP A 113 -16.02 1.46 2.41
CA ASP A 113 -17.07 2.39 1.95
C ASP A 113 -16.62 3.85 1.94
N LEU A 114 -15.54 4.18 2.68
CA LEU A 114 -14.90 5.50 2.66
C LEU A 114 -13.83 5.66 1.56
N LEU A 115 -13.51 4.59 0.81
CA LEU A 115 -12.55 4.70 -0.29
C LEU A 115 -13.13 5.47 -1.48
N THR A 116 -12.35 6.42 -1.97
CA THR A 116 -12.69 7.17 -3.18
C THR A 116 -12.40 6.42 -4.47
N GLY A 117 -11.59 5.36 -4.42
CA GLY A 117 -11.33 4.45 -5.53
C GLY A 117 -9.99 3.73 -5.47
N TYR A 118 -9.64 3.09 -6.58
CA TYR A 118 -8.48 2.24 -6.74
C TYR A 118 -7.54 2.80 -7.82
N ALA A 119 -6.23 2.65 -7.61
CA ALA A 119 -5.21 3.04 -8.58
C ALA A 119 -4.33 1.83 -8.94
N VAL A 120 -4.07 1.65 -10.23
CA VAL A 120 -3.27 0.54 -10.76
C VAL A 120 -2.25 1.02 -11.78
N ARG A 121 -1.20 0.22 -12.01
CA ARG A 121 -0.09 0.59 -12.91
C ARG A 121 -0.46 0.54 -14.39
N THR A 122 -1.22 -0.46 -14.82
CA THR A 122 -1.46 -0.77 -16.23
C THR A 122 -2.94 -1.01 -16.52
N GLN A 123 -3.30 -0.96 -17.80
CA GLN A 123 -4.67 -1.25 -18.26
C GLN A 123 -5.06 -2.71 -17.96
N GLU A 124 -4.15 -3.67 -18.16
CA GLU A 124 -4.36 -5.07 -17.80
C GLU A 124 -4.72 -5.24 -16.31
N ARG A 125 -3.99 -4.55 -15.41
CA ARG A 125 -4.29 -4.59 -13.98
C ARG A 125 -5.61 -3.90 -13.64
N ARG A 126 -6.02 -2.89 -14.40
CA ARG A 126 -7.36 -2.28 -14.26
C ARG A 126 -8.44 -3.29 -14.57
N GLU A 127 -8.30 -4.04 -15.65
CA GLU A 127 -9.26 -5.08 -16.04
C GLU A 127 -9.33 -6.19 -14.98
N GLN A 128 -8.18 -6.63 -14.48
CA GLN A 128 -8.11 -7.60 -13.39
C GLN A 128 -8.82 -7.10 -12.13
N VAL A 129 -8.49 -5.89 -11.65
CA VAL A 129 -9.11 -5.31 -10.44
C VAL A 129 -10.60 -5.09 -10.64
N THR A 130 -11.03 -4.58 -11.79
CA THR A 130 -12.45 -4.41 -12.12
C THR A 130 -13.21 -5.73 -12.07
N ARG A 131 -12.61 -6.82 -12.55
CA ARG A 131 -13.21 -8.16 -12.48
C ARG A 131 -13.38 -8.62 -11.03
N VAL A 132 -12.34 -8.46 -10.20
CA VAL A 132 -12.39 -8.81 -8.78
C VAL A 132 -13.47 -8.02 -8.04
N LEU A 133 -13.58 -6.71 -8.30
CA LEU A 133 -14.60 -5.85 -7.72
C LEU A 133 -16.01 -6.29 -8.11
N ARG A 134 -16.24 -6.58 -9.40
CA ARG A 134 -17.54 -7.07 -9.89
C ARG A 134 -17.93 -8.41 -9.26
N THR A 135 -16.99 -9.34 -9.13
CA THR A 135 -17.24 -10.63 -8.46
C THR A 135 -17.64 -10.43 -6.99
N ALA A 136 -17.13 -9.39 -6.33
CA ALA A 136 -17.51 -9.01 -4.98
C ALA A 136 -18.80 -8.16 -4.91
N GLY A 137 -19.50 -7.96 -6.02
CA GLY A 137 -20.74 -7.17 -6.08
C GLY A 137 -20.54 -5.65 -6.16
N ILE A 138 -19.31 -5.18 -6.35
CA ILE A 138 -18.98 -3.75 -6.46
C ILE A 138 -18.89 -3.36 -7.94
N ILE A 139 -19.88 -2.61 -8.42
CA ILE A 139 -20.06 -2.34 -9.86
C ILE A 139 -19.53 -0.96 -10.26
N ASP A 140 -19.70 0.05 -9.40
CA ASP A 140 -19.41 1.46 -9.72
C ASP A 140 -18.11 2.00 -9.09
N ALA A 141 -17.21 1.11 -8.66
CA ALA A 141 -15.93 1.53 -8.11
C ALA A 141 -15.05 2.22 -9.16
N TYR A 142 -14.51 3.39 -8.80
CA TYR A 142 -13.51 4.06 -9.62
C TYR A 142 -12.20 3.27 -9.62
N VAL A 143 -11.72 2.87 -10.81
CA VAL A 143 -10.40 2.23 -10.99
C VAL A 143 -9.61 2.99 -12.05
N GLY A 144 -8.60 3.76 -11.61
CA GLY A 144 -7.76 4.59 -12.46
C GLY A 144 -6.41 3.96 -12.79
N VAL A 145 -5.97 4.06 -14.06
CA VAL A 145 -4.58 3.73 -14.44
C VAL A 145 -3.70 4.93 -14.11
N ARG A 146 -2.74 4.74 -13.19
CA ARG A 146 -1.82 5.76 -12.66
C ARG A 146 -0.38 5.28 -12.78
N GLY A 147 0.06 4.97 -14.00
CA GLY A 147 1.39 4.44 -14.24
C GLY A 147 2.51 5.35 -13.73
N ASP A 148 2.32 6.66 -13.80
CA ASP A 148 3.22 7.71 -13.30
C ASP A 148 3.44 7.64 -11.77
N TRP A 149 2.54 7.00 -11.02
CA TRP A 149 2.68 6.78 -9.58
C TRP A 149 3.61 5.60 -9.24
N TYR A 150 4.03 4.81 -10.22
CA TYR A 150 4.93 3.67 -10.06
C TYR A 150 6.33 4.01 -10.57
N TYR A 151 7.36 3.47 -9.89
CA TYR A 151 8.74 3.58 -10.37
C TYR A 151 8.96 2.76 -11.64
N GLY A 152 9.87 3.22 -12.51
CA GLY A 152 10.21 2.53 -13.76
C GLY A 152 9.09 2.53 -14.82
N TYR A 153 8.04 3.34 -14.66
CA TYR A 153 6.99 3.48 -15.69
C TYR A 153 7.48 4.21 -16.95
N ARG A 154 8.39 5.19 -16.79
CA ARG A 154 9.15 5.77 -17.90
C ARG A 154 10.47 5.01 -18.05
N ARG A 155 10.74 4.43 -19.23
CA ARG A 155 12.08 3.92 -19.59
C ARG A 155 13.10 5.04 -19.30
N GLY A 156 13.84 4.94 -18.19
CA GLY A 156 14.82 5.95 -17.76
C GLY A 156 14.80 6.32 -16.28
N GLU A 157 13.69 6.12 -15.55
CA GLU A 157 13.59 6.45 -14.12
C GLU A 157 13.90 5.25 -13.21
N VAL A 158 15.09 4.67 -13.31
CA VAL A 158 15.94 4.40 -12.13
C VAL A 158 17.37 4.25 -12.69
N ARG A 159 18.17 5.30 -12.54
CA ARG A 159 19.62 5.21 -12.41
C ARG A 159 19.95 5.50 -10.96
#